data_AF-F3L586-F1
#
_entry.id   AF-F3L586-F1
#
_cell.length_a   1.000
_cell.length_b   1.000
_cell.length_c   1.000
_cell.angle_alpha   90.00
_cell.angle_beta   90.00
_cell.angle_gamma   90.00
#
_symmetry.space_group_name_H-M   'P 1'
#
loop_
_entity.id
_entity.type
_entity.pdbx_description
1 polymer ?
#
loop_
_entity_poly.entity_id
_entity_poly.type
_entity_poly.pdbx_seq_one_letter_code
_entity_poly.pdbx_strand_id
1 'polypeptide(L)'
;MRANLNKTFIQGAKRELKYQADLVAAIKAGKATPERPKVESGYQVISSSVGKLITYVPIHHAQKMYDLGGKYQTTELSIGQVFEEAASIANEVTNDLKFTSKIELLEFLRQESDNEAEPTLS
;
A
#
# COMPACT_ATOMS: atom_id res chain seq x y z
N MET A 1 -3.48 -10.27 8.88
CA MET A 1 -3.02 -10.19 7.48
C MET A 1 -3.63 -9.02 6.73
N ARG A 2 -4.96 -8.88 6.64
CA ARG A 2 -5.65 -7.71 6.06
C ARG A 2 -5.06 -6.37 6.50
N ALA A 3 -5.00 -6.13 7.82
CA ALA A 3 -4.44 -4.91 8.37
C ALA A 3 -2.96 -4.69 8.05
N ASN A 4 -2.18 -5.77 7.85
CA ASN A 4 -0.79 -5.67 7.43
C ASN A 4 -0.71 -5.17 5.99
N LEU A 5 -1.36 -5.85 5.05
CA LEU A 5 -1.33 -5.50 3.63
C LEU A 5 -1.89 -4.09 3.38
N ASN A 6 -3.03 -3.73 4.00
CA ASN A 6 -3.57 -2.38 3.90
C ASN A 6 -2.59 -1.33 4.43
N LYS A 7 -1.95 -1.58 5.58
CA LYS A 7 -0.97 -0.65 6.16
C LYS A 7 0.28 -0.53 5.27
N THR A 8 0.74 -1.63 4.70
CA THR A 8 1.90 -1.68 3.80
C THR A 8 1.62 -0.91 2.50
N PHE A 9 0.41 -1.01 1.93
CA PHE A 9 -0.02 -0.17 0.81
C PHE A 9 0.04 1.32 1.14
N ILE A 10 -0.55 1.73 2.27
CA ILE A 10 -0.56 3.13 2.71
C ILE A 10 0.88 3.64 2.94
N GLN A 11 1.76 2.80 3.47
CA GLN A 11 3.19 3.13 3.61
C GLN A 11 3.83 3.36 2.25
N GLY A 12 3.58 2.47 1.29
CA GLY A 12 4.06 2.59 -0.09
C GLY A 12 3.67 3.91 -0.73
N ALA A 13 2.37 4.25 -0.71
CA ALA A 13 1.85 5.50 -1.23
C ALA A 13 2.55 6.73 -0.61
N LYS A 14 2.60 6.80 0.73
CA LYS A 14 3.22 7.93 1.44
C LYS A 14 4.72 8.06 1.17
N ARG A 15 5.42 6.94 1.06
CA ARG A 15 6.86 6.92 0.82
C ARG A 15 7.20 7.27 -0.62
N GLU A 16 6.38 6.86 -1.58
CA GLU A 16 6.54 7.28 -2.98
C GLU A 16 6.40 8.79 -3.12
N LEU A 17 5.38 9.38 -2.49
CA LEU A 17 5.19 10.83 -2.49
C LEU A 17 6.42 11.57 -1.94
N LYS A 18 6.97 11.09 -0.83
CA LYS A 18 8.21 11.65 -0.26
C LYS A 18 9.41 11.46 -1.18
N TYR A 19 9.57 10.27 -1.75
CA TYR A 19 10.66 9.95 -2.66
C TYR A 19 10.67 10.89 -3.88
N GLN A 20 9.51 11.13 -4.50
CA GLN A 20 9.39 12.05 -5.63
C GLN A 20 9.75 13.50 -5.25
N ALA A 21 9.31 13.95 -4.07
CA ALA A 21 9.68 15.28 -3.57
C ALA A 21 11.19 15.42 -3.33
N ASP A 22 11.80 14.42 -2.68
CA ASP A 22 13.25 14.41 -2.40
C ASP A 22 14.07 14.31 -3.71
N LEU A 23 13.58 13.54 -4.70
CA LEU A 23 14.19 13.39 -6.02
C LEU A 23 14.23 14.74 -6.76
N VAL A 24 13.11 15.46 -6.82
CA VAL A 24 13.05 16.78 -7.45
C VAL A 24 13.97 17.77 -6.74
N ALA A 25 14.03 17.75 -5.41
CA ALA A 25 14.91 18.61 -4.63
C ALA A 25 16.40 18.33 -4.90
N ALA A 26 16.79 17.05 -4.98
CA ALA A 26 18.16 16.64 -5.28
C ALA A 26 18.60 17.09 -6.68
N ILE A 27 17.72 16.92 -7.68
CA ILE A 27 17.96 17.36 -9.07
C ILE A 27 18.18 18.88 -9.11
N LYS A 28 17.31 19.67 -8.48
CA LYS A 28 17.43 21.14 -8.43
C LYS A 28 18.73 21.60 -7.74
N ALA A 29 19.21 20.84 -6.77
CA ALA A 29 20.43 21.15 -6.02
C ALA A 29 21.71 20.60 -6.67
N GLY A 30 21.63 19.88 -7.80
CA GLY A 30 22.77 19.21 -8.42
C GLY A 30 23.42 18.14 -7.53
N LYS A 31 22.63 17.54 -6.64
CA LYS A 31 23.07 16.48 -5.71
C LYS A 31 22.72 15.10 -6.25
N ALA A 32 23.35 14.07 -5.68
CA ALA A 32 22.97 12.69 -5.95
C ALA A 32 21.49 12.45 -5.63
N THR A 33 20.80 11.73 -6.52
CA THR A 33 19.39 11.37 -6.35
C THR A 33 19.22 10.34 -5.23
N PRO A 34 18.13 10.40 -4.45
CA PRO A 34 17.87 9.39 -3.43
C PRO A 34 17.63 8.01 -4.06
N GLU A 35 17.87 6.95 -3.28
CA GLU A 35 17.41 5.61 -3.66
C GLU A 35 15.92 5.45 -3.36
N ARG A 36 15.23 4.66 -4.19
CA ARG A 36 13.82 4.33 -3.97
C ARG A 36 13.68 3.44 -2.72
N PRO A 37 12.83 3.80 -1.75
CA PRO A 37 12.68 3.04 -0.52
C PRO A 37 12.00 1.68 -0.78
N LYS A 38 12.43 0.66 -0.01
CA LYS A 38 11.89 -0.70 -0.04
C LYS A 38 11.29 -1.07 1.31
N VAL A 39 10.49 -2.12 1.33
CA VAL A 39 9.98 -2.70 2.57
C VAL A 39 11.14 -3.35 3.35
N GLU A 40 11.32 -2.94 4.59
CA GLU A 40 12.38 -3.49 5.47
C GLU A 40 11.99 -4.83 6.11
N SER A 41 10.69 -5.10 6.26
CA SER A 41 10.19 -6.28 6.95
C SER A 41 8.78 -6.68 6.51
N GLY A 42 8.51 -7.98 6.52
CA GLY A 42 7.15 -8.53 6.40
C GLY A 42 6.30 -8.38 7.66
N TYR A 43 6.91 -7.95 8.78
CA TYR A 43 6.22 -7.76 10.05
C TYR A 43 5.64 -6.34 10.17
N GLN A 44 4.41 -6.24 10.68
CA GLN A 44 3.77 -4.97 11.01
C GLN A 44 3.16 -5.04 12.41
N VAL A 45 3.36 -3.98 13.18
CA VAL A 45 2.66 -3.75 14.46
C VAL A 45 1.36 -3.00 14.19
N ILE A 46 0.24 -3.55 14.62
CA ILE A 46 -1.10 -3.00 14.50
C ILE A 46 -1.63 -2.67 15.89
N SER A 47 -2.02 -1.41 16.12
CA SER A 47 -2.70 -1.01 17.35
C SER A 47 -4.17 -1.39 17.28
N SER A 48 -4.69 -1.94 18.37
CA SER A 48 -6.10 -2.31 18.56
C SER A 48 -6.58 -1.88 19.94
N SER A 49 -7.90 -1.93 20.18
CA SER A 49 -8.49 -1.64 21.49
C SER A 49 -7.99 -2.55 22.62
N VAL A 50 -7.49 -3.74 22.27
CA VAL A 50 -6.97 -4.74 23.23
C VAL A 50 -5.44 -4.77 23.31
N GLY A 51 -4.75 -3.82 22.65
CA GLY A 51 -3.28 -3.71 22.67
C GLY A 51 -2.65 -3.78 21.29
N LYS A 52 -1.35 -4.09 21.25
CA LYS A 52 -0.55 -4.17 20.01
C LYS A 52 -0.50 -5.61 19.49
N LEU A 53 -0.90 -5.80 18.24
CA LEU A 53 -0.79 -7.07 17.52
C LEU A 53 0.40 -7.02 16.58
N ILE A 54 1.22 -8.07 16.57
CA ILE A 54 2.25 -8.26 15.54
C ILE A 54 1.66 -9.15 14.46
N THR A 55 1.77 -8.71 13.22
CA THR A 55 1.27 -9.43 12.04
C THR A 55 2.39 -9.69 11.07
N TYR A 56 2.29 -10.75 10.28
CA TYR A 56 3.30 -11.13 9.30
C TYR A 56 2.66 -11.41 7.93
N VAL A 57 3.39 -11.04 6.88
CA VAL A 57 3.24 -11.51 5.51
C VAL A 57 4.64 -11.76 4.93
N PRO A 58 4.83 -12.72 4.01
CA PRO A 58 6.11 -12.89 3.32
C PRO A 58 6.59 -11.56 2.70
N ILE A 59 7.88 -11.25 2.86
CA ILE A 59 8.43 -9.93 2.53
C ILE A 59 8.26 -9.56 1.05
N HIS A 60 8.29 -10.54 0.14
CA HIS A 60 8.06 -10.29 -1.29
C HIS A 60 6.63 -9.85 -1.57
N HIS A 61 5.63 -10.40 -0.86
CA HIS A 61 4.24 -9.94 -0.94
C HIS A 61 4.05 -8.57 -0.28
N ALA A 62 4.76 -8.31 0.82
CA ALA A 62 4.79 -6.98 1.42
C ALA A 62 5.34 -5.95 0.42
N GLN A 63 6.44 -6.29 -0.29
CA GLN A 63 7.02 -5.43 -1.31
C GLN A 63 6.05 -5.19 -2.47
N LYS A 64 5.39 -6.23 -3.00
CA LYS A 64 4.35 -6.07 -4.04
C LYS A 64 3.25 -5.09 -3.59
N MET A 65 2.76 -5.25 -2.35
CA MET A 65 1.71 -4.38 -1.81
C MET A 65 2.17 -2.94 -1.58
N TYR A 66 3.43 -2.76 -1.18
CA TYR A 66 4.05 -1.45 -1.02
C TYR A 66 4.21 -0.75 -2.37
N ASP A 67 4.73 -1.46 -3.37
CA ASP A 67 4.89 -0.93 -4.74
C ASP A 67 3.52 -0.57 -5.34
N LEU A 68 2.49 -1.37 -5.10
CA LEU A 68 1.12 -1.10 -5.53
C LEU A 68 0.60 0.24 -4.96
N GLY A 69 0.90 0.53 -3.68
CA GLY A 69 0.58 1.82 -3.07
C GLY A 69 1.29 2.99 -3.74
N GLY A 70 2.57 2.82 -4.08
CA GLY A 70 3.33 3.81 -4.83
C GLY A 70 2.72 4.08 -6.22
N LYS A 71 2.40 3.02 -6.97
CA LYS A 71 1.80 3.12 -8.31
C LYS A 71 0.43 3.80 -8.29
N TYR A 72 -0.39 3.50 -7.29
CA TYR A 72 -1.65 4.22 -7.09
C TYR A 72 -1.41 5.71 -6.84
N GLN A 73 -0.48 6.04 -5.94
CA GLN A 73 -0.15 7.42 -5.59
C GLN A 73 0.37 8.24 -6.78
N THR A 74 1.10 7.62 -7.70
CA THR A 74 1.63 8.26 -8.91
C THR A 74 0.67 8.17 -10.10
N THR A 75 -0.56 7.70 -9.90
CA THR A 75 -1.57 7.53 -10.96
C THR A 75 -1.12 6.62 -12.12
N GLU A 76 -0.16 5.74 -11.87
CA GLU A 76 0.31 4.74 -12.85
C GLU A 76 -0.75 3.67 -13.08
N LEU A 77 -1.53 3.35 -12.03
CA LEU A 77 -2.63 2.40 -12.09
C LEU A 77 -3.96 3.08 -11.71
N SER A 78 -5.01 2.75 -12.45
CA SER A 78 -6.38 3.09 -12.07
C SER A 78 -6.82 2.37 -10.80
N ILE A 79 -7.84 2.90 -10.12
CA ILE A 79 -8.38 2.26 -8.90
C ILE A 79 -8.88 0.82 -9.15
N GLY A 80 -9.44 0.54 -10.34
CA GLY A 80 -9.87 -0.80 -10.72
C GLY A 80 -8.70 -1.79 -10.81
N GLN A 81 -7.62 -1.39 -11.50
CA GLN A 81 -6.39 -2.19 -11.58
C GLN A 81 -5.75 -2.39 -10.20
N VAL A 82 -5.81 -1.38 -9.32
CA VAL A 82 -5.33 -1.51 -7.94
C VAL A 82 -6.10 -2.57 -7.16
N PHE A 83 -7.42 -2.65 -7.33
CA PHE A 83 -8.21 -3.70 -6.70
C PHE A 83 -7.90 -5.10 -7.25
N GLU A 84 -7.73 -5.22 -8.57
CA GLU A 84 -7.37 -6.49 -9.21
C GLU A 84 -6.01 -7.01 -8.70
N GLU A 85 -5.00 -6.15 -8.67
CA GLU A 85 -3.66 -6.48 -8.19
C GLU A 85 -3.67 -6.79 -6.67
N ALA A 86 -4.41 -6.01 -5.87
CA ALA A 86 -4.53 -6.29 -4.44
C ALA A 86 -5.20 -7.65 -4.18
N ALA A 87 -6.24 -8.00 -4.94
CA ALA A 87 -6.90 -9.29 -4.84
C ALA A 87 -5.95 -10.44 -5.26
N SER A 88 -5.16 -10.23 -6.31
CA SER A 88 -4.12 -11.19 -6.73
C SER A 88 -3.09 -11.44 -5.61
N ILE A 89 -2.52 -10.37 -5.05
CA ILE A 89 -1.57 -10.45 -3.93
C ILE A 89 -2.22 -11.15 -2.72
N ALA A 90 -3.47 -10.84 -2.39
CA ALA A 90 -4.17 -11.49 -1.29
C ALA A 90 -4.26 -13.02 -1.49
N ASN A 91 -4.61 -13.46 -2.70
CA ASN A 91 -4.70 -14.87 -3.05
C ASN A 91 -3.34 -15.58 -2.96
N GLU A 92 -2.27 -14.96 -3.47
CA GLU A 92 -0.91 -15.49 -3.37
C GLU A 92 -0.49 -15.67 -1.90
N VAL A 93 -0.70 -14.66 -1.06
CA VAL A 93 -0.36 -14.73 0.36
C VAL A 93 -1.15 -15.83 1.07
N THR A 94 -2.45 -15.97 0.80
CA THR A 94 -3.25 -17.04 1.41
C THR A 94 -2.80 -18.42 0.95
N ASN A 95 -2.40 -18.57 -0.32
CA ASN A 95 -1.89 -19.82 -0.85
C ASN A 95 -0.54 -20.23 -0.25
N ASP A 96 0.36 -19.26 -0.05
CA ASP A 96 1.68 -19.49 0.54
C ASP A 96 1.57 -19.87 2.01
N LEU A 97 0.70 -19.17 2.75
CA LEU A 97 0.50 -19.38 4.18
C LEU A 97 -0.54 -20.46 4.50
N LYS A 98 -1.09 -21.13 3.47
CA LYS A 98 -2.08 -22.21 3.57
C LYS A 98 -3.35 -21.81 4.35
N PHE A 99 -3.81 -20.58 4.16
CA PHE A 99 -5.09 -20.11 4.67
C PHE A 99 -6.20 -20.30 3.63
N THR A 100 -7.40 -20.67 4.09
CA THR A 100 -8.57 -20.89 3.23
C THR A 100 -9.52 -19.70 3.18
N SER A 101 -9.35 -18.73 4.08
CA SER A 101 -10.21 -17.55 4.16
C SER A 101 -9.84 -16.53 3.08
N LYS A 102 -10.82 -16.10 2.29
CA LYS A 102 -10.68 -14.94 1.40
C LYS A 102 -10.40 -13.68 2.23
N ILE A 103 -9.54 -12.80 1.70
CA ILE A 103 -9.22 -11.52 2.32
C ILE A 103 -9.60 -10.39 1.35
N GLU A 104 -10.58 -9.58 1.74
CA GLU A 104 -10.87 -8.32 1.06
C GLU A 104 -9.90 -7.25 1.55
N LEU A 105 -9.27 -6.54 0.61
CA LEU A 105 -8.27 -5.49 0.86
C LEU A 105 -8.76 -4.13 0.36
N LEU A 106 -8.14 -3.07 0.88
CA LEU A 106 -8.29 -1.69 0.39
C LEU A 106 -9.73 -1.12 0.42
N GLU A 107 -10.57 -1.61 1.32
CA GLU A 107 -11.96 -1.12 1.48
C GLU A 107 -12.04 0.40 1.70
N PHE A 108 -11.03 0.99 2.35
CA PHE A 108 -10.94 2.43 2.56
C PHE A 108 -10.85 3.22 1.24
N LEU A 109 -10.27 2.64 0.17
CA LEU A 109 -10.23 3.30 -1.15
C LEU A 109 -11.60 3.37 -1.80
N ARG A 110 -12.50 2.39 -1.55
CA ARG A 110 -13.88 2.44 -2.06
C ARG A 110 -14.65 3.60 -1.41
N GLN A 111 -14.43 3.80 -0.12
CA GLN A 111 -15.05 4.90 0.63
C GLN A 111 -14.53 6.27 0.18
N GLU A 112 -13.27 6.37 -0.24
CA GLU A 112 -12.70 7.60 -0.80
C GLU A 112 -13.28 7.89 -2.20
N SER A 113 -13.42 6.88 -3.07
CA SER A 113 -14.01 7.06 -4.41
C SER A 113 -15.49 7.45 -4.38
N ASP A 114 -16.26 6.92 -3.43
CA ASP A 114 -17.69 7.22 -3.32
C ASP A 114 -17.91 8.65 -2.80
N ASN A 115 -17.02 9.16 -1.94
CA ASN A 115 -17.06 10.54 -1.44
C ASN A 115 -16.61 11.58 -2.48
N GLU A 116 -15.73 11.21 -3.43
CA GLU A 116 -15.36 12.09 -4.57
C GLU A 116 -16.45 12.15 -5.66
N ALA A 117 -17.38 11.18 -5.68
CA ALA A 117 -18.45 11.09 -6.67
C ALA A 117 -19.75 11.83 -6.28
N GLU A 118 -19.86 12.35 -5.06
CA GLU A 118 -20.96 13.26 -4.69
C GLU A 118 -20.61 14.71 -5.06
N PRO A 119 -21.22 15.31 -6.10
CA PRO A 119 -21.13 16.74 -6.27
C PRO A 119 -21.87 17.39 -5.09
N THR A 120 -21.19 18.25 -4.35
CA THR A 120 -21.83 19.22 -3.45
C THR A 120 -22.81 20.05 -4.27
N LEU A 121 -24.08 19.66 -4.26
CA LEU A 121 -25.18 20.55 -4.63
C LEU A 121 -25.28 21.59 -3.51
N SER A 122 -24.72 22.76 -3.77
CA SER A 122 -24.92 24.00 -3.01
C SER A 122 -25.24 25.11 -3.99
#